data_AF-A0A7C9AAX2-F1
#
_entry.id   AF-A0A7C9AAX2-F1
#
_cell.length_a   1.000
_cell.length_b   1.000
_cell.length_c   1.000
_cell.angle_alpha   90.00
_cell.angle_beta   90.00
_cell.angle_gamma   90.00
#
_symmetry.space_group_name_H-M   'P 1'
#
loop_
_entity.id
_entity.type
_entity.pdbx_description
1 polymer ?
#
loop_
_entity_poly.entity_id
_entity_poly.type
_entity_poly.pdbx_seq_one_letter_code
_entity_poly.pdbx_strand_id
1 'polypeptide(L)'
;RYWLRKIKDASFSSSGGSFLMKKVRSSRGKGKGIPQSLRAFARVMSCTSSQELSDLAVEASQNDGRLARYPSINQRKELQAHQILLSLLDKLIQKYDLSIKSLHALKSATNSRAFMLRRQMAWDLLSGEVEIL
;
A
#
# COMPACT_ATOMS: atom_id res chain seq x y z
N ARG A 1 15.93 36.82 -8.79
CA ARG A 1 15.75 35.81 -9.87
C ARG A 1 16.69 34.65 -9.56
N TYR A 2 16.18 33.60 -8.90
CA TYR A 2 17.00 32.45 -8.51
C TYR A 2 17.07 31.47 -9.68
N TRP A 3 18.28 31.18 -10.14
CA TRP A 3 18.55 30.20 -11.19
C TRP A 3 18.33 28.80 -10.64
N LEU A 4 17.35 28.08 -11.18
CA LEU A 4 17.19 26.64 -11.02
C LEU A 4 18.45 25.97 -11.58
N ARG A 5 19.26 25.40 -10.69
CA ARG A 5 20.41 24.57 -11.04
C ARG A 5 19.91 23.43 -11.94
N LYS A 6 20.32 23.43 -13.22
CA LYS A 6 20.09 22.34 -14.16
C LYS A 6 20.47 21.03 -13.47
N ILE A 7 19.47 20.20 -13.17
CA ILE A 7 19.69 18.84 -12.71
C ILE A 7 20.32 18.12 -13.89
N LYS A 8 21.60 17.79 -13.76
CA LYS A 8 22.34 17.00 -14.73
C LYS A 8 21.67 15.62 -14.78
N ASP A 9 21.14 15.25 -15.94
CA ASP A 9 20.60 13.91 -16.16
C ASP A 9 21.63 12.90 -15.69
N ALA A 10 21.26 12.10 -14.68
CA ALA A 10 22.13 11.07 -14.15
C ALA A 10 22.42 10.06 -15.27
N SER A 11 23.61 10.18 -15.86
CA SER A 11 24.16 9.16 -16.73
C SER A 11 24.39 7.93 -15.87
N PHE A 12 23.49 6.96 -15.96
CA PHE A 12 23.69 5.62 -15.40
C PHE A 12 24.83 4.94 -16.16
N SER A 13 26.08 5.23 -15.78
CA SER A 13 27.26 4.53 -16.24
C SER A 13 27.21 3.08 -15.78
N SER A 14 27.67 2.16 -16.62
CA SER A 14 27.49 0.71 -16.51
C SER A 14 28.21 0.01 -15.35
N SER A 15 28.68 0.74 -14.35
CA SER A 15 29.23 0.20 -13.10
C SER A 15 28.86 1.13 -11.96
N GLY A 16 28.07 0.66 -10.98
CA GLY A 16 28.05 1.32 -9.66
C GLY A 16 26.69 1.49 -8.97
N GLY A 17 25.58 1.01 -9.51
CA GLY A 17 24.32 1.03 -8.76
C GLY A 17 23.29 0.06 -9.30
N SER A 18 23.16 -1.10 -8.68
CA SER A 18 21.97 -1.95 -8.83
C SER A 18 20.97 -1.58 -7.74
N PHE A 19 19.73 -1.26 -8.13
CA PHE A 19 18.63 -1.17 -7.19
C PHE A 19 17.98 -2.54 -7.13
N LEU A 20 17.88 -3.10 -5.92
CA LEU A 20 17.24 -4.39 -5.70
C LEU A 20 16.19 -4.22 -4.61
N MET A 21 14.92 -4.30 -5.00
CA MET A 21 13.84 -4.39 -4.03
C MET A 21 13.88 -5.78 -3.39
N LYS A 22 13.99 -5.82 -2.07
CA LYS A 22 13.97 -7.06 -1.29
C LYS A 22 12.83 -7.00 -0.30
N LYS A 23 12.05 -8.07 -0.23
CA LYS A 23 11.13 -8.30 0.86
C LYS A 23 11.92 -8.50 2.15
N VAL A 24 11.80 -7.54 3.07
CA VAL A 24 12.41 -7.66 4.40
C VAL A 24 11.42 -8.37 5.31
N ARG A 25 11.76 -9.59 5.73
CA ARG A 25 10.96 -10.34 6.70
C ARG A 25 11.04 -9.69 8.07
N SER A 26 9.92 -9.72 8.80
CA SER A 26 9.89 -9.34 10.22
C SER A 26 10.85 -10.23 11.01
N SER A 27 11.67 -9.64 11.90
CA SER A 27 12.57 -10.37 12.79
C SER A 27 11.85 -11.37 13.71
N ARG A 28 10.54 -11.19 13.90
CA ARG A 28 9.69 -12.05 14.74
C ARG A 28 8.98 -13.18 13.99
N GLY A 29 9.27 -13.40 12.70
CA GLY A 29 8.72 -14.50 11.89
C GLY A 29 7.22 -14.39 11.54
N LYS A 30 6.42 -13.75 12.37
CA LYS A 30 5.04 -13.35 12.06
C LYS A 30 5.07 -12.06 11.24
N GLY A 31 4.32 -12.03 10.13
CA GLY A 31 4.09 -10.83 9.35
C GLY A 31 3.56 -9.68 10.21
N LYS A 32 3.71 -8.43 9.76
CA LYS A 32 3.03 -7.31 10.41
C LYS A 32 1.55 -7.44 10.06
N GLY A 33 0.68 -7.64 11.06
CA GLY A 33 -0.77 -7.66 10.84
C GLY A 33 -1.29 -6.32 10.33
N ILE A 34 -2.60 -6.22 10.10
CA ILE A 34 -3.25 -4.98 9.63
C ILE A 34 -2.89 -3.82 10.57
N PRO A 35 -2.34 -2.70 10.04
CA PRO A 35 -2.02 -1.52 10.84
C PRO A 35 -3.23 -1.04 11.64
N GLN A 36 -3.01 -0.65 12.89
CA GLN A 36 -4.08 -0.17 13.77
C GLN A 36 -4.84 1.01 13.16
N SER A 37 -4.14 1.95 12.52
CA SER A 37 -4.76 3.08 11.83
C SER A 37 -5.70 2.65 10.71
N LEU A 38 -5.33 1.63 9.94
CA LEU A 38 -6.16 1.10 8.86
C LEU A 38 -7.39 0.38 9.41
N ARG A 39 -7.24 -0.38 10.50
CA ARG A 39 -8.37 -1.01 11.20
C ARG A 39 -9.33 0.03 11.79
N ALA A 40 -8.81 1.09 12.40
CA ALA A 40 -9.60 2.20 12.93
C ALA A 40 -10.36 2.93 11.81
N PHE A 41 -9.69 3.21 10.69
CA PHE A 41 -10.33 3.79 9.50
C PHE A 41 -11.50 2.93 9.02
N ALA A 42 -11.30 1.62 8.91
CA ALA A 42 -12.34 0.70 8.46
C ALA A 42 -13.56 0.68 9.40
N ARG A 43 -13.35 0.77 10.72
CA ARG A 43 -14.45 0.89 11.70
C ARG A 43 -15.27 2.14 11.46
N VAL A 44 -14.61 3.29 11.30
CA VAL A 44 -15.29 4.57 11.02
C VAL A 44 -16.08 4.48 9.71
N MET A 45 -15.50 3.89 8.66
CA MET A 45 -16.17 3.71 7.37
C MET A 45 -17.36 2.73 7.41
N SER A 46 -17.41 1.83 8.39
CA SER A 46 -18.53 0.89 8.58
C SER A 46 -19.74 1.49 9.31
N CYS A 47 -19.59 2.70 9.84
CA CYS A 47 -20.69 3.40 10.50
C CYS A 47 -21.70 3.91 9.47
N THR A 48 -22.97 3.59 9.68
CA THR A 48 -24.09 4.06 8.84
C THR A 48 -24.97 5.09 9.56
N SER A 49 -24.67 5.40 10.82
CA SER A 49 -25.39 6.41 11.60
C SER A 49 -24.45 7.21 12.50
N SER A 50 -24.89 8.40 12.90
CA SER A 50 -24.16 9.23 13.87
C SER A 50 -24.04 8.56 15.25
N GLN A 51 -25.02 7.73 15.62
CA GLN A 51 -24.98 7.01 16.90
C GLN A 51 -23.82 6.01 16.93
N GLU A 52 -23.67 5.22 15.86
CA GLU A 52 -22.56 4.26 15.77
C GLU A 52 -21.19 4.94 15.83
N LEU A 53 -21.06 6.14 15.25
CA LEU A 53 -19.83 6.92 15.34
C LEU A 53 -19.58 7.43 16.78
N SER A 54 -20.63 7.86 17.48
CA SER A 54 -20.56 8.23 18.89
C SER A 54 -20.15 7.03 19.76
N ASP A 55 -20.68 5.84 19.47
CA ASP A 55 -20.34 4.61 20.20
C ASP A 55 -18.85 4.25 20.03
N LEU A 56 -18.28 4.45 18.84
CA LEU A 56 -16.83 4.29 18.62
C LEU A 56 -15.99 5.30 19.42
N ALA A 57 -16.47 6.55 19.56
CA ALA A 57 -15.79 7.55 20.38
C ALA A 57 -15.81 7.16 21.87
N VAL A 58 -16.93 6.61 22.35
CA VAL A 58 -17.04 6.04 23.70
C VAL A 58 -16.08 4.85 23.86
N GLU A 59 -16.05 3.91 22.91
CA GLU A 59 -15.10 2.77 22.93
C GLU A 59 -13.64 3.26 22.98
N ALA A 60 -13.30 4.29 22.20
CA ALA A 60 -11.95 4.86 22.21
C ALA A 60 -11.61 5.55 23.54
N SER A 61 -12.58 6.26 24.14
CA SER A 61 -12.39 6.92 25.45
C SER A 61 -12.09 5.92 26.58
N GLN A 62 -12.63 4.71 26.48
CA GLN A 62 -12.36 3.61 27.41
C GLN A 62 -10.99 2.94 27.14
N ASN A 63 -10.41 3.15 25.95
CA ASN A 63 -9.20 2.47 25.49
C ASN A 63 -8.06 3.46 25.17
N ASP A 64 -7.49 4.14 26.17
CA ASP A 64 -6.36 5.09 26.02
C ASP A 64 -6.55 6.16 24.90
N GLY A 65 -7.80 6.44 24.48
CA GLY A 65 -8.11 7.30 23.34
C GLY A 65 -7.85 6.68 21.96
N ARG A 66 -7.56 5.37 21.88
CA ARG A 66 -7.14 4.68 20.66
C ARG A 66 -8.20 3.71 20.16
N LEU A 67 -8.71 3.97 18.97
CA LEU A 67 -9.57 3.02 18.26
C LEU A 67 -8.75 1.84 17.72
N ALA A 68 -9.34 0.64 17.72
CA ALA A 68 -8.81 -0.56 17.05
C ALA A 68 -7.52 -1.19 17.61
N ARG A 69 -7.16 -0.86 18.87
CA ARG A 69 -6.10 -1.59 19.61
C ARG A 69 -6.51 -3.03 19.90
N TYR A 70 -7.78 -3.22 20.26
CA TYR A 70 -8.41 -4.50 20.53
C TYR A 70 -9.52 -4.77 19.50
N PRO A 71 -9.92 -6.03 19.29
CA PRO A 71 -11.13 -6.36 18.52
C PRO A 71 -12.34 -5.57 19.06
N SER A 72 -13.21 -5.07 18.17
CA SER A 72 -14.40 -4.35 18.62
C SER A 72 -15.34 -5.28 19.37
N ILE A 73 -16.05 -4.73 20.36
CA ILE A 73 -17.11 -5.43 21.10
C ILE A 73 -18.21 -5.86 20.12
N ASN A 74 -18.52 -5.01 19.13
CA ASN A 74 -19.49 -5.33 18.08
C ASN A 74 -18.82 -6.12 16.95
N GLN A 75 -18.84 -7.46 17.07
CA GLN A 75 -18.25 -8.36 16.09
C GLN A 75 -18.84 -8.21 14.68
N ARG A 76 -20.13 -7.89 14.56
CA ARG A 76 -20.77 -7.67 13.25
C ARG A 76 -20.19 -6.44 12.55
N LYS A 77 -19.97 -5.36 13.29
CA LYS A 77 -19.31 -4.14 12.78
C LYS A 77 -17.84 -4.38 12.45
N GLU A 78 -17.13 -5.15 13.28
CA GLU A 78 -15.76 -5.56 12.96
C GLU A 78 -15.71 -6.34 11.65
N LEU A 79 -16.64 -7.27 11.42
CA LEU A 79 -16.74 -8.02 10.16
C LEU A 79 -17.01 -7.09 8.97
N GLN A 80 -17.96 -6.16 9.08
CA GLN A 80 -18.25 -5.17 8.02
C GLN A 80 -17.02 -4.31 7.71
N ALA A 81 -16.29 -3.85 8.72
CA ALA A 81 -15.05 -3.11 8.53
C ALA A 81 -14.00 -3.93 7.75
N HIS A 82 -13.84 -5.22 8.07
CA HIS A 82 -12.93 -6.10 7.32
C HIS A 82 -13.39 -6.35 5.88
N GLN A 83 -14.70 -6.47 5.64
CA GLN A 83 -15.25 -6.60 4.29
C GLN A 83 -14.99 -5.35 3.44
N ILE A 84 -15.12 -4.16 4.03
CA ILE A 84 -14.78 -2.89 3.37
C ILE A 84 -13.30 -2.88 2.99
N LEU A 85 -12.40 -3.24 3.91
CA LEU A 85 -10.96 -3.31 3.62
C LEU A 85 -10.67 -4.30 2.50
N LEU A 86 -11.21 -5.52 2.58
CA LEU A 86 -11.01 -6.55 1.55
C LEU A 86 -11.43 -6.04 0.17
N SER A 87 -12.62 -5.44 0.05
CA SER A 87 -13.10 -4.89 -1.23
C SER A 87 -12.19 -3.78 -1.78
N LEU A 88 -11.63 -2.92 -0.92
CA LEU A 88 -10.69 -1.88 -1.34
C LEU A 88 -9.35 -2.48 -1.80
N LEU A 89 -8.85 -3.49 -1.09
CA LEU A 89 -7.62 -4.18 -1.45
C LEU A 89 -7.77 -4.92 -2.78
N ASP A 90 -8.87 -5.63 -2.99
CA ASP A 90 -9.15 -6.33 -4.26
C ASP A 90 -9.17 -5.38 -5.46
N LYS A 91 -9.78 -4.20 -5.30
CA LYS A 91 -9.80 -3.16 -6.34
C LYS A 91 -8.39 -2.64 -6.64
N LEU A 92 -7.55 -2.48 -5.62
CA LEU A 92 -6.16 -2.05 -5.80
C LEU A 92 -5.34 -3.14 -6.51
N ILE A 93 -5.46 -4.39 -6.10
CA ILE A 93 -4.78 -5.53 -6.74
C ILE A 93 -5.14 -5.60 -8.22
N GLN A 94 -6.43 -5.52 -8.57
CA GLN A 94 -6.87 -5.52 -9.97
C GLN A 94 -6.26 -4.36 -10.78
N LYS A 95 -6.20 -3.16 -10.20
CA LYS A 95 -5.58 -2.00 -10.85
C LYS A 95 -4.09 -2.22 -11.11
N TYR A 96 -3.38 -2.80 -10.15
CA TYR A 96 -1.96 -3.12 -10.30
C TYR A 96 -1.71 -4.22 -11.32
N ASP A 97 -2.53 -5.27 -11.34
CA ASP A 97 -2.46 -6.34 -12.35
C ASP A 97 -2.63 -5.80 -13.77
N LEU A 98 -3.57 -4.87 -13.98
CA LEU A 98 -3.72 -4.20 -15.27
C LEU A 98 -2.47 -3.40 -15.65
N SER A 99 -1.88 -2.70 -14.68
CA SER A 99 -0.66 -1.91 -14.90
C SER A 99 0.53 -2.79 -15.25
N ILE A 100 0.69 -3.95 -14.59
CA ILE A 100 1.72 -4.95 -14.88
C ILE A 100 1.52 -5.52 -16.29
N LYS A 101 0.29 -5.86 -16.68
CA LYS A 101 -0.03 -6.34 -18.04
C LYS A 101 0.33 -5.31 -19.10
N SER A 102 0.00 -4.02 -18.88
CA SER A 102 0.40 -2.93 -19.77
C SER A 102 1.93 -2.82 -19.87
N LEU A 103 2.65 -2.95 -18.76
CA LEU A 103 4.11 -2.90 -18.75
C LEU A 103 4.75 -4.04 -19.56
N HIS A 104 4.17 -5.23 -19.53
CA HIS A 104 4.59 -6.36 -20.36
C HIS A 104 4.35 -6.11 -21.86
N ALA A 105 3.26 -5.44 -22.24
CA ALA A 105 2.98 -5.11 -23.63
C ALA A 105 4.03 -4.14 -24.23
N LEU A 106 4.64 -3.26 -23.41
CA LEU A 106 5.71 -2.36 -23.84
C LEU A 106 7.05 -3.08 -24.15
N LYS A 107 7.17 -4.38 -23.90
CA LYS A 107 8.42 -5.15 -24.11
C LYS A 107 8.90 -5.11 -25.57
N SER A 108 8.01 -4.91 -26.54
CA SER A 108 8.31 -4.92 -27.97
C SER A 108 8.67 -3.55 -28.57
N ALA A 109 8.46 -2.44 -27.86
CA ALA A 109 8.39 -1.12 -28.50
C ALA A 109 9.71 -0.33 -28.52
N THR A 110 10.69 -0.61 -27.65
CA THR A 110 11.90 0.23 -27.54
C THR A 110 13.09 -0.52 -26.94
N ASN A 111 14.23 -0.50 -27.64
CA ASN A 111 15.46 -1.22 -27.27
C ASN A 111 16.46 -0.38 -26.43
N SER A 112 16.05 0.79 -25.92
CA SER A 112 16.94 1.62 -25.10
C SER A 112 17.26 0.94 -23.77
N ARG A 113 18.55 0.82 -23.43
CA ARG A 113 19.01 0.24 -22.16
C ARG A 113 18.43 0.94 -20.93
N ALA A 114 18.33 2.28 -20.98
CA ALA A 114 17.75 3.05 -19.88
C ALA A 114 16.26 2.77 -19.72
N PHE A 115 15.53 2.56 -20.82
CA PHE A 115 14.12 2.18 -20.80
C PHE A 115 13.93 0.78 -20.21
N MET A 116 14.74 -0.19 -20.62
CA MET A 116 14.73 -1.55 -20.07
C MET A 116 14.95 -1.56 -18.55
N LEU A 117 15.90 -0.76 -18.04
CA LEU A 117 16.17 -0.65 -16.61
C LEU A 117 14.98 -0.06 -15.84
N ARG A 118 14.45 1.09 -16.29
CA ARG A 118 13.29 1.73 -15.63
C ARG A 118 12.06 0.83 -15.66
N ARG A 119 11.86 0.09 -16.74
CA ARG A 119 10.77 -0.89 -16.86
C ARG A 119 10.94 -2.02 -15.85
N GLN A 120 12.15 -2.57 -15.70
CA GLN A 120 12.41 -3.61 -14.70
C GLN A 120 12.13 -3.07 -13.28
N MET A 121 12.60 -1.87 -12.96
CA MET A 121 12.32 -1.24 -11.67
C MET A 121 10.83 -1.05 -11.42
N ALA A 122 10.07 -0.62 -12.44
CA ALA A 122 8.62 -0.49 -12.33
C ALA A 122 7.94 -1.84 -12.12
N TRP A 123 8.39 -2.89 -12.80
CA TRP A 123 7.87 -4.24 -12.61
C TRP A 123 8.14 -4.75 -11.19
N ASP A 124 9.39 -4.66 -10.72
CA ASP A 124 9.79 -5.08 -9.37
C ASP A 124 8.97 -4.34 -8.29
N LEU A 125 8.73 -3.03 -8.48
CA LEU A 125 7.91 -2.22 -7.59
C LEU A 125 6.45 -2.71 -7.55
N LEU A 126 5.82 -2.81 -8.72
CA LEU A 126 4.41 -3.19 -8.81
C LEU A 126 4.16 -4.61 -8.32
N SER A 127 5.01 -5.56 -8.70
CA SER A 127 4.92 -6.94 -8.22
C SER A 127 5.16 -7.04 -6.72
N GLY A 128 6.10 -6.26 -6.18
CA GLY A 128 6.33 -6.18 -4.73
C GLY A 128 5.15 -5.57 -3.96
N GLU A 129 4.49 -4.55 -4.51
CA GLU A 129 3.29 -3.97 -3.92
C GLU A 129 2.13 -4.97 -3.90
N VAL A 130 1.88 -5.69 -5.00
CA VAL A 130 0.84 -6.74 -5.06
C VAL A 130 1.10 -7.86 -4.07
N GLU A 131 2.35 -8.26 -3.81
CA GLU A 131 2.67 -9.29 -2.82
C GLU A 131 2.40 -8.86 -1.37
N ILE A 132 2.34 -7.55 -1.11
CA ILE A 132 2.04 -6.98 0.22
C ILE A 132 0.53 -6.86 0.44
N LEU A 133 -0.24 -6.59 -0.63
CA LEU A 133 -1.69 -6.45 -0.61
C LEU A 133 -2.39 -7.80 -0.43
#